data_AF-A0A7D9K6Q2-F1
#
_entry.id   AF-A0A7D9K6Q2-F1
#
_cell.length_a   1.000
_cell.length_b   1.000
_cell.length_c   1.000
_cell.angle_alpha   90.00
_cell.angle_beta   90.00
_cell.angle_gamma   90.00
#
_symmetry.space_group_name_H-M   'P 1'
#
loop_
_entity.id
_entity.type
_entity.pdbx_description
1 polymer ?
#
loop_
_entity_poly.entity_id
_entity_poly.type
_entity_poly.pdbx_seq_one_letter_code
_entity_poly.pdbx_strand_id
1 'polypeptide(L)'
;MSMIDELDGEVSEAARKSSQEKRPNIRINSEEMESEHIQRIKNSKRGHLSTVTSRKNEITDLISDDTNLKLVKENLQNLSQLFIKYSEVHEAYQYCEISFESKTTEQNQYETEELLHSNFAIRINEWISEVDFRFSFQPEISPQDSVSHVGMNRSNRSSIEPSC
;
A
#
# COMPACT_ATOMS: atom_id res chain seq x y z
N MET A 1 -8.24 -20.78 -101.97
CA MET A 1 -7.88 -22.18 -102.28
C MET A 1 -6.57 -22.48 -101.55
N SER A 2 -6.46 -23.67 -100.93
CA SER A 2 -5.41 -24.19 -100.01
C SER A 2 -5.68 -23.89 -98.51
N MET A 3 -6.39 -24.77 -97.78
CA MET A 3 -5.95 -26.02 -97.09
C MET A 3 -5.16 -25.69 -95.80
N ILE A 4 -5.82 -25.58 -94.63
CA ILE A 4 -6.05 -26.62 -93.59
C ILE A 4 -4.76 -27.35 -93.20
N ASP A 5 -4.28 -27.11 -91.97
CA ASP A 5 -3.96 -28.21 -91.07
C ASP A 5 -4.27 -27.82 -89.62
N GLU A 6 -4.91 -28.78 -88.99
CA GLU A 6 -5.55 -28.83 -87.69
C GLU A 6 -4.54 -29.46 -86.71
N LEU A 7 -4.26 -28.82 -85.59
CA LEU A 7 -3.58 -29.47 -84.46
C LEU A 7 -4.30 -29.09 -83.17
N ASP A 8 -5.01 -30.08 -82.65
CA ASP A 8 -5.53 -30.19 -81.30
C ASP A 8 -4.44 -29.94 -80.25
N GLY A 9 -4.81 -29.26 -79.17
CA GLY A 9 -3.90 -28.99 -78.05
C GLY A 9 -4.60 -28.37 -76.85
N GLU A 10 -5.38 -29.19 -76.16
CA GLU A 10 -5.67 -29.19 -74.72
C GLU A 10 -6.15 -27.90 -74.02
N VAL A 11 -7.38 -28.05 -73.50
CA VAL A 11 -7.99 -27.27 -72.42
C VAL A 11 -7.06 -27.23 -71.20
N SER A 12 -6.73 -26.03 -70.73
CA SER A 12 -6.27 -25.81 -69.35
C SER A 12 -6.96 -24.58 -68.77
N GLU A 13 -8.21 -24.79 -68.37
CA GLU A 13 -8.94 -23.96 -67.45
C GLU A 13 -8.46 -24.25 -66.03
N ALA A 14 -7.55 -23.43 -65.51
CA ALA A 14 -7.29 -23.33 -64.08
C ALA A 14 -6.51 -22.06 -63.73
N ALA A 15 -6.80 -21.53 -62.55
CA ALA A 15 -6.04 -20.48 -61.86
C ALA A 15 -6.30 -19.02 -62.27
N ARG A 16 -7.54 -18.58 -62.05
CA ARG A 16 -7.77 -17.24 -61.47
C ARG A 16 -8.41 -17.38 -60.09
N LYS A 17 -7.68 -17.99 -59.15
CA LYS A 17 -7.91 -17.73 -57.72
C LYS A 17 -7.45 -16.31 -57.45
N SER A 18 -8.36 -15.35 -57.61
CA SER A 18 -8.26 -14.07 -56.92
C SER A 18 -8.49 -14.36 -55.43
N SER A 19 -7.44 -14.79 -54.75
CA SER A 19 -7.35 -14.70 -53.30
C SER A 19 -7.21 -13.22 -53.00
N GLN A 20 -8.33 -12.52 -52.89
CA GLN A 20 -8.37 -11.20 -52.27
C GLN A 20 -8.02 -11.42 -50.80
N GLU A 21 -6.72 -11.36 -50.53
CA GLU A 21 -6.10 -11.52 -49.23
C GLU A 21 -6.68 -10.45 -48.30
N LYS A 22 -7.62 -10.87 -47.45
CA LYS A 22 -8.13 -10.06 -46.35
C LYS A 22 -6.93 -9.70 -45.49
N ARG A 23 -6.39 -8.48 -45.67
CA ARG A 23 -5.45 -7.90 -44.73
C ARG A 23 -6.10 -8.04 -43.34
N PRO A 24 -5.48 -8.76 -42.39
CA PRO A 24 -6.09 -8.91 -41.08
C PRO A 24 -6.20 -7.53 -40.45
N ASN A 25 -7.23 -7.36 -39.63
CA ASN A 25 -7.62 -6.15 -38.94
C ASN A 25 -6.63 -5.78 -37.80
N ILE A 26 -5.33 -5.83 -38.08
CA ILE A 26 -4.23 -5.81 -37.11
C ILE A 26 -4.22 -4.52 -36.28
N ARG A 27 -4.63 -3.38 -36.87
CA ARG A 27 -4.66 -2.08 -36.18
C ARG A 27 -5.73 -2.00 -35.09
N ILE A 28 -6.94 -2.52 -35.35
CA ILE A 28 -8.05 -2.45 -34.38
C ILE A 28 -7.71 -3.29 -33.14
N ASN A 29 -7.03 -4.43 -33.34
CA ASN A 29 -6.58 -5.25 -32.22
C ASN A 29 -5.52 -4.56 -31.35
N SER A 30 -4.66 -3.69 -31.91
CA SER A 30 -3.58 -3.03 -31.15
C SER A 30 -4.12 -1.95 -30.21
N GLU A 31 -5.00 -1.08 -30.73
CA GLU A 31 -5.61 0.01 -29.93
C GLU A 31 -6.53 -0.55 -28.83
N GLU A 32 -7.25 -1.64 -29.11
CA GLU A 32 -8.07 -2.35 -28.11
C GLU A 32 -7.21 -2.99 -27.01
N MET A 33 -6.10 -3.65 -27.38
CA MET A 33 -5.15 -4.21 -26.41
C MET A 33 -4.50 -3.13 -25.51
N GLU A 34 -4.15 -1.98 -26.08
CA GLU A 34 -3.60 -0.84 -25.33
C GLU A 34 -4.63 -0.26 -24.36
N SER A 35 -5.88 -0.09 -24.81
CA SER A 35 -6.98 0.39 -23.98
C SER A 35 -7.26 -0.56 -22.81
N GLU A 36 -7.31 -1.87 -23.06
CA GLU A 36 -7.45 -2.88 -22.01
C GLU A 36 -6.30 -2.85 -21.02
N HIS A 37 -5.06 -2.68 -21.50
CA HIS A 37 -3.88 -2.62 -20.64
C HIS A 37 -3.93 -1.41 -19.70
N ILE A 38 -4.23 -0.22 -20.24
CA ILE A 38 -4.41 1.01 -19.45
C ILE A 38 -5.50 0.81 -18.40
N GLN A 39 -6.63 0.20 -18.78
CA GLN A 39 -7.74 -0.06 -17.86
C GLN A 39 -7.36 -1.03 -16.74
N ARG A 40 -6.55 -2.07 -17.03
CA ARG A 40 -6.03 -2.99 -16.00
C ARG A 40 -5.12 -2.26 -15.00
N ILE A 41 -4.23 -1.39 -15.47
CA ILE A 41 -3.35 -0.60 -14.59
C ILE A 41 -4.20 0.36 -13.73
N LYS A 42 -5.17 1.04 -14.32
CA LYS A 42 -6.09 1.93 -13.60
C LYS A 42 -6.85 1.20 -12.48
N ASN A 43 -7.36 0.00 -12.77
CA ASN A 43 -8.03 -0.83 -11.77
C ASN A 43 -7.07 -1.32 -10.68
N SER A 44 -5.85 -1.69 -11.06
CA SER A 44 -4.79 -2.05 -10.11
C SER A 44 -4.49 -0.90 -9.14
N LYS A 45 -4.30 0.32 -9.67
CA LYS A 45 -4.07 1.54 -8.87
C LYS A 45 -5.17 1.76 -7.84
N ARG A 46 -6.43 1.66 -8.27
CA ARG A 46 -7.60 1.77 -7.37
C ARG A 46 -7.61 0.68 -6.30
N GLY A 47 -7.24 -0.55 -6.65
CA GLY A 47 -7.13 -1.65 -5.69
C GLY A 47 -6.05 -1.41 -4.63
N HIS A 48 -4.87 -0.94 -5.04
CA HIS A 48 -3.80 -0.56 -4.11
C HIS A 48 -4.21 0.59 -3.19
N LEU A 49 -4.84 1.64 -3.73
CA LEU A 49 -5.35 2.74 -2.92
C LEU A 49 -6.39 2.26 -1.89
N SER A 50 -7.33 1.41 -2.30
CA SER A 50 -8.31 0.81 -1.39
C SER A 50 -7.66 0.04 -0.25
N THR A 51 -6.54 -0.65 -0.54
CA THR A 51 -5.79 -1.41 0.46
C THR A 51 -5.08 -0.47 1.44
N VAL A 52 -4.47 0.61 0.95
CA VAL A 52 -3.89 1.69 1.77
C VAL A 52 -4.94 2.29 2.71
N THR A 53 -6.11 2.65 2.18
CA THR A 53 -7.21 3.22 2.97
C THR A 53 -7.69 2.26 4.05
N SER A 54 -7.86 0.97 3.71
CA SER A 54 -8.27 -0.06 4.67
C SER A 54 -7.27 -0.16 5.82
N ARG A 55 -5.97 -0.18 5.52
CA ARG A 55 -4.93 -0.22 6.54
C ARG A 55 -4.86 1.06 7.40
N LYS A 56 -5.10 2.24 6.83
CA LYS A 56 -5.23 3.49 7.61
C LYS A 56 -6.38 3.41 8.61
N ASN A 57 -7.52 2.83 8.21
CA ASN A 57 -8.67 2.64 9.09
C ASN A 57 -8.35 1.66 10.22
N GLU A 58 -7.74 0.50 9.90
CA GLU A 58 -7.30 -0.46 10.91
C GLU A 58 -6.38 0.18 11.97
N ILE A 59 -5.41 1.00 11.55
CA ILE A 59 -4.54 1.73 12.48
C ILE A 59 -5.34 2.72 13.32
N THR A 60 -6.29 3.43 12.71
CA THR A 60 -7.13 4.42 13.40
C THR A 60 -7.96 3.76 14.51
N ASP A 61 -8.44 2.54 14.30
CA ASP A 61 -9.16 1.80 15.33
C ASP A 61 -8.21 1.39 16.48
N LEU A 62 -7.01 0.92 16.14
CA LEU A 62 -6.03 0.41 17.10
C LEU A 62 -5.50 1.47 18.06
N ILE A 63 -5.31 2.72 17.62
CA ILE A 63 -4.76 3.81 18.45
C ILE A 63 -5.70 4.27 19.59
N SER A 64 -6.91 3.71 19.66
CA SER A 64 -7.83 3.94 20.78
C SER A 64 -7.39 3.25 22.08
N ASP A 65 -6.43 2.32 22.00
CA ASP A 65 -5.92 1.56 23.15
C ASP A 65 -4.39 1.49 23.10
N ASP A 66 -3.74 2.08 24.11
CA ASP A 66 -2.29 2.15 24.27
C ASP A 66 -1.63 0.76 24.28
N THR A 67 -2.34 -0.29 24.72
CA THR A 67 -1.80 -1.66 24.75
C THR A 67 -1.53 -2.22 23.34
N ASN A 68 -2.13 -1.62 22.29
CA ASN A 68 -1.91 -1.98 20.89
C ASN A 68 -0.63 -1.40 20.28
N LEU A 69 0.21 -0.70 21.06
CA LEU A 69 1.43 -0.04 20.57
C LEU A 69 2.26 -0.87 19.58
N LYS A 70 2.53 -2.14 19.92
CA LYS A 70 3.32 -3.03 19.06
C LYS A 70 2.63 -3.26 17.71
N LEU A 71 1.32 -3.53 17.74
CA LEU A 71 0.53 -3.79 16.54
C LEU A 71 0.41 -2.54 15.67
N VAL A 72 0.29 -1.34 16.26
CA VAL A 72 0.30 -0.06 15.55
C VAL A 72 1.64 0.15 14.82
N LYS A 73 2.77 -0.11 15.47
CA LYS A 73 4.12 -0.01 14.84
C LYS A 73 4.24 -0.94 13.63
N GLU A 74 3.86 -2.21 13.77
CA GLU A 74 3.88 -3.18 12.68
C GLU A 74 2.97 -2.77 11.52
N ASN A 75 1.75 -2.30 11.83
CA ASN A 75 0.80 -1.85 10.81
C ASN A 75 1.25 -0.57 10.10
N LEU A 76 1.90 0.35 10.79
CA LEU A 76 2.46 1.56 10.17
C LEU A 76 3.56 1.21 9.16
N GLN A 77 4.45 0.27 9.49
CA GLN A 77 5.44 -0.24 8.55
C GLN A 77 4.79 -0.89 7.33
N ASN A 78 3.76 -1.71 7.54
CA ASN A 78 3.00 -2.33 6.46
C ASN A 78 2.30 -1.27 5.58
N LEU A 79 1.70 -0.25 6.19
CA LEU A 79 1.08 0.87 5.48
C LEU A 79 2.09 1.57 4.56
N SER A 80 3.32 1.83 5.02
CA SER A 80 4.37 2.41 4.17
C SER A 80 4.69 1.53 2.96
N GLN A 81 4.78 0.20 3.15
CA GLN A 81 5.01 -0.74 2.04
C GLN A 81 3.85 -0.77 1.04
N LEU A 82 2.60 -0.69 1.53
CA LEU A 82 1.42 -0.60 0.68
C LEU A 82 1.39 0.71 -0.12
N PHE A 83 1.80 1.82 0.50
CA PHE A 83 1.85 3.11 -0.17
C PHE A 83 2.92 3.14 -1.27
N ILE A 84 4.10 2.55 -1.04
CA ILE A 84 5.12 2.38 -2.08
C ILE A 84 4.56 1.67 -3.31
N LYS A 85 3.86 0.54 -3.12
CA LYS A 85 3.23 -0.20 -4.23
C LYS A 85 2.16 0.63 -4.95
N TYR A 86 1.40 1.42 -4.21
CA TYR A 86 0.43 2.35 -4.81
C TYR A 86 1.13 3.38 -5.69
N SER A 87 2.24 3.99 -5.22
CA SER A 87 3.05 4.94 -5.98
C SER A 87 3.66 4.32 -7.23
N GLU A 88 4.21 3.11 -7.15
CA GLU A 88 4.76 2.39 -8.31
C GLU A 88 3.69 2.18 -9.40
N VAL A 89 2.47 1.80 -9.02
CA VAL A 89 1.37 1.59 -9.97
C VAL A 89 0.82 2.92 -10.50
N HIS A 90 0.86 4.00 -9.72
CA HIS A 90 0.55 5.35 -10.19
C HIS A 90 1.53 5.81 -11.27
N GLU A 91 2.83 5.63 -11.05
CA GLU A 91 3.86 5.98 -12.04
C GLU A 91 3.68 5.18 -13.35
N ALA A 92 3.40 3.88 -13.23
CA ALA A 92 3.08 3.04 -14.39
C ALA A 92 1.84 3.54 -15.15
N TYR A 93 0.81 3.98 -14.42
CA TYR A 93 -0.40 4.55 -15.02
C TYR A 93 -0.11 5.87 -15.75
N GLN A 94 0.65 6.78 -15.12
CA GLN A 94 1.08 8.06 -15.71
C GLN A 94 1.89 7.89 -16.99
N TYR A 95 2.70 6.82 -17.07
CA TYR A 95 3.45 6.49 -18.28
C TYR A 95 2.52 6.08 -19.43
N CYS A 96 1.47 5.31 -19.15
CA CYS A 96 0.56 4.76 -20.16
C CYS A 96 -0.55 5.73 -20.59
N GLU A 97 -0.98 6.64 -19.72
CA GLU A 97 -1.97 7.66 -20.05
C GLU A 97 -1.39 8.61 -21.12
N ILE A 98 -2.22 9.10 -22.06
CA ILE A 98 -1.73 9.88 -23.22
C ILE A 98 -2.23 11.33 -23.17
N SER A 99 -3.39 11.58 -22.54
CA SER A 99 -3.95 12.93 -22.45
C SER A 99 -3.26 13.76 -21.36
N PHE A 100 -2.72 14.93 -21.72
CA PHE A 100 -2.09 15.86 -20.78
C PHE A 100 -3.04 16.31 -19.66
N GLU A 101 -4.31 16.57 -19.98
CA GLU A 101 -5.33 16.96 -18.99
C GLU A 101 -5.63 15.83 -18.00
N SER A 102 -5.73 14.59 -18.52
CA SER A 102 -5.90 13.37 -17.72
C SER A 102 -4.71 13.17 -16.78
N LYS A 103 -3.48 13.30 -17.30
CA LYS A 103 -2.24 13.21 -16.51
C LYS A 103 -2.18 14.24 -15.39
N THR A 104 -2.54 15.49 -15.68
CA THR A 104 -2.50 16.58 -14.69
C THR A 104 -3.53 16.34 -13.58
N THR A 105 -4.75 15.96 -13.96
CA THR A 105 -5.81 15.64 -12.99
C THR A 105 -5.42 14.48 -12.09
N GLU A 106 -4.87 13.42 -12.69
CA GLU A 106 -4.40 12.23 -11.98
C GLU A 106 -3.21 12.53 -11.07
N GLN A 107 -2.27 13.37 -11.51
CA GLN A 107 -1.13 13.79 -10.71
C GLN A 107 -1.57 14.58 -9.47
N ASN A 108 -2.51 15.53 -9.63
CA ASN A 108 -3.06 16.30 -8.51
C ASN A 108 -3.77 15.39 -7.48
N GLN A 109 -4.46 14.35 -7.95
CA GLN A 109 -5.10 13.37 -7.06
C GLN A 109 -4.05 12.58 -6.27
N TYR A 110 -2.98 12.11 -6.93
CA TYR A 110 -1.88 11.42 -6.27
C TYR A 110 -1.19 12.30 -5.22
N GLU A 111 -0.87 13.55 -5.55
CA GLU A 111 -0.23 14.48 -4.61
C GLU A 111 -1.11 14.74 -3.37
N THR A 112 -2.43 14.79 -3.57
CA THR A 112 -3.39 14.87 -2.46
C THR A 112 -3.29 13.62 -1.57
N GLU A 113 -3.29 12.42 -2.15
CA GLU A 113 -3.18 11.16 -1.41
C GLU A 113 -1.82 11.01 -0.69
N GLU A 114 -0.74 11.46 -1.32
CA GLU A 114 0.61 11.49 -0.74
C GLU A 114 0.67 12.41 0.48
N LEU A 115 0.13 13.62 0.37
CA LEU A 115 0.03 14.54 1.50
C LEU A 115 -0.81 13.94 2.64
N LEU A 116 -1.95 13.34 2.33
CA LEU A 116 -2.81 12.68 3.33
C LEU A 116 -2.10 11.48 3.99
N HIS A 117 -1.33 10.70 3.23
CA HIS A 117 -0.53 9.61 3.76
C HIS A 117 0.58 10.11 4.70
N SER A 118 1.33 11.12 4.28
CA SER A 118 2.40 11.72 5.08
C SER A 118 1.87 12.29 6.41
N ASN A 119 0.82 13.09 6.35
CA ASN A 119 0.18 13.66 7.55
C ASN A 119 -0.36 12.57 8.49
N PHE A 120 -0.92 11.49 7.93
CA PHE A 120 -1.36 10.36 8.73
C PHE A 120 -0.16 9.69 9.42
N ALA A 121 0.92 9.38 8.70
CA ALA A 121 2.10 8.75 9.26
C ALA A 121 2.75 9.59 10.37
N ILE A 122 2.81 10.92 10.21
CA ILE A 122 3.29 11.85 11.24
C ILE A 122 2.45 11.70 12.50
N ARG A 123 1.12 11.82 12.40
CA ARG A 123 0.21 11.69 13.54
C ARG A 123 0.37 10.35 14.29
N ILE A 124 0.51 9.25 13.55
CA ILE A 124 0.68 7.94 14.17
C ILE A 124 2.04 7.83 14.88
N ASN A 125 3.11 8.41 14.31
CA ASN A 125 4.41 8.45 14.99
C ASN A 125 4.40 9.31 16.25
N GLU A 126 3.65 10.42 16.26
CA GLU A 126 3.44 11.24 17.45
C GLU A 126 2.74 10.43 18.55
N TRP A 127 1.65 9.73 18.21
CA TRP A 127 0.96 8.83 19.14
C TRP A 127 1.89 7.73 19.67
N ILE A 128 2.65 7.07 18.79
CA ILE A 128 3.63 6.04 19.18
C ILE A 128 4.63 6.60 20.21
N SER A 129 5.17 7.80 19.95
CA SER A 129 6.15 8.44 20.82
C SER A 129 5.58 8.77 22.19
N GLU A 130 4.34 9.26 22.23
CA GLU A 130 3.63 9.60 23.47
C GLU A 130 3.34 8.36 24.33
N VAL A 131 2.91 7.27 23.70
CA VAL A 131 2.61 6.00 24.34
C VAL A 131 3.89 5.31 24.84
N ASP A 132 4.94 5.25 24.01
CA ASP A 132 6.27 4.73 24.41
C ASP A 132 6.80 5.48 25.64
N PHE A 133 6.65 6.82 25.65
CA PHE A 133 7.02 7.64 26.79
C PHE A 133 6.23 7.22 28.03
N ARG A 134 4.89 7.14 27.97
CA ARG A 134 4.07 6.71 29.13
C ARG A 134 4.49 5.35 29.69
N PHE A 135 4.75 4.36 28.84
CA PHE A 135 5.19 3.04 29.29
C PHE A 135 6.58 3.06 29.93
N SER A 136 7.47 3.94 29.49
CA SER A 136 8.81 4.08 30.06
C SER A 136 8.81 4.69 31.47
N PHE A 137 7.76 5.43 31.84
CA PHE A 137 7.62 6.08 33.17
C PHE A 137 6.71 5.32 34.14
N GLN A 138 6.23 4.12 33.79
CA GLN A 138 5.48 3.29 34.75
C GLN A 138 6.46 2.85 35.85
N PRO A 139 6.33 3.34 37.10
CA PRO A 139 7.22 2.93 38.17
C PRO A 139 7.02 1.43 38.39
N GLU A 140 8.11 0.67 38.31
CA GLU A 140 8.15 -0.71 38.72
C GLU A 140 7.76 -0.74 40.20
N ILE A 141 6.49 -1.07 40.48
CA ILE A 141 5.98 -1.20 41.84
C ILE A 141 6.63 -2.48 42.39
N SER A 142 7.86 -2.33 42.89
CA SER A 142 8.58 -3.42 43.54
C SER A 142 7.82 -3.79 44.81
N PRO A 143 7.39 -5.06 44.99
CA PRO A 143 6.61 -5.49 46.16
C PRO A 143 7.42 -5.52 47.47
N GLN A 144 8.62 -4.93 47.51
CA GLN A 144 9.52 -4.96 48.66
C GLN A 144 9.13 -3.98 49.78
N ASP A 145 8.22 -3.02 49.56
CA ASP A 145 7.83 -2.06 50.61
C ASP A 145 6.63 -2.55 51.43
N SER A 146 6.73 -3.80 51.92
CA SER A 146 5.86 -4.29 52.98
C SER A 146 6.33 -3.71 54.30
N VAL A 147 5.71 -2.59 54.69
CA VAL A 147 5.91 -1.94 56.00
C VAL A 147 5.55 -2.92 57.12
N SER A 148 6.57 -3.56 57.70
CA SER A 148 6.46 -4.24 58.99
C SER A 148 6.37 -3.18 60.09
N HIS A 149 5.16 -2.69 60.37
CA HIS A 149 4.87 -1.90 61.55
C HIS A 149 4.42 -2.83 62.68
N VAL A 150 5.37 -3.29 63.51
CA VAL A 150 5.07 -3.85 64.83
C VAL A 150 5.56 -2.85 65.88
N GLY A 151 4.61 -2.22 66.54
CA GLY A 151 4.82 -1.11 67.45
C GLY A 151 5.39 -1.49 68.82
N MET A 152 5.97 -0.45 69.41
CA MET A 152 5.85 -0.04 70.82
C MET A 152 6.28 -1.03 71.93
N ASN A 153 7.36 -0.69 72.63
CA ASN A 153 7.21 0.15 73.83
C ASN A 153 8.53 0.77 74.32
N ARG A 154 8.46 2.08 74.55
CA ARG A 154 9.46 2.86 75.29
C ARG A 154 9.34 2.54 76.77
N SER A 155 10.46 2.27 77.44
CA SER A 155 10.60 2.61 78.86
C SER A 155 11.94 3.28 79.07
N ASN A 156 11.88 4.61 79.12
CA ASN A 156 12.86 5.43 79.79
C ASN A 156 12.78 5.11 81.28
N ARG A 157 13.87 4.70 81.90
CA ARG A 157 14.05 4.90 83.35
C ARG A 157 15.42 5.52 83.60
N SER A 158 15.34 6.68 84.23
CA SER A 158 16.38 7.61 84.58
C SER A 158 17.36 7.06 85.63
N SER A 159 18.58 7.58 85.52
CA SER A 159 19.71 7.69 86.46
C SER A 159 19.48 7.35 87.94
N ILE A 160 20.39 6.55 88.51
CA ILE A 160 20.89 6.69 89.90
C ILE A 160 22.42 6.42 89.89
N GLU A 161 23.12 7.16 90.75
CA GLU A 161 24.52 7.60 90.84
C GLU A 161 25.52 6.60 91.52
N PRO A 162 26.79 6.96 91.88
CA PRO A 162 27.99 6.12 91.83
C PRO A 162 28.52 5.62 93.21
N SER A 163 29.57 4.77 93.17
CA SER A 163 30.66 4.52 94.17
C SER A 163 31.30 3.15 93.83
N CYS A 164 32.60 2.86 93.88
CA CYS A 164 33.82 3.43 94.47
C CYS A 164 34.99 3.34 93.49
#